data_AF-A0A8X6UX07-F1
#
_entry.id   AF-A0A8X6UX07-F1
#
_cell.length_a   1.000
_cell.length_b   1.000
_cell.length_c   1.000
_cell.angle_alpha   90.00
_cell.angle_beta   90.00
_cell.angle_gamma   90.00
#
_symmetry.space_group_name_H-M   'P 1'
#
loop_
_entity.id
_entity.type
_entity.pdbx_description
1 polymer ?
#
loop_
_entity_poly.entity_id
_entity_poly.type
_entity_poly.pdbx_seq_one_letter_code
_entity_poly.pdbx_strand_id
1 'polypeptide(L)'
;MCLINPGINLGKIANDWKEFSHKPRKEAVTSFRLKTRHLKKIGILTNSLCPICKTDSMNREHLLVCPGLDPILQLRGEVCQLYWTCARNPMS
;
A
#
# COMPACT_ATOMS: atom_id res chain seq x y z
N MET A 1 4.90 24.15 4.69
CA MET A 1 5.84 24.03 3.54
C MET A 1 5.99 22.54 3.23
N CYS A 2 5.35 22.06 2.17
CA CYS A 2 5.48 20.66 1.75
C CYS A 2 6.81 20.49 1.03
N LEU A 3 7.79 19.89 1.70
CA LEU A 3 9.09 19.56 1.12
C LEU A 3 8.87 18.47 0.05
N ILE A 4 8.81 18.88 -1.21
CA ILE A 4 8.85 17.96 -2.34
C ILE A 4 10.25 17.33 -2.32
N ASN A 5 10.31 16.05 -1.96
CA ASN A 5 11.55 15.28 -1.95
C ASN A 5 12.19 15.30 -3.36
N PRO A 6 13.43 15.76 -3.52
CA PRO A 6 14.04 15.99 -4.85
C PRO A 6 14.28 14.71 -5.68
N GLY A 7 14.10 13.52 -5.08
CA GLY A 7 14.19 12.22 -5.77
C GLY A 7 12.84 11.68 -6.30
N ILE A 8 11.79 12.50 -6.35
CA ILE A 8 10.46 12.10 -6.82
C ILE A 8 10.28 12.50 -8.30
N ASN A 9 10.30 11.51 -9.19
CA ASN A 9 9.98 11.73 -10.60
C ASN A 9 8.45 11.76 -10.78
N LEU A 10 7.89 12.97 -10.81
CA LEU A 10 6.45 13.21 -10.94
C LEU A 10 5.88 12.66 -12.27
N GLY A 11 6.66 12.68 -13.36
CA GLY A 11 6.24 12.13 -14.65
C GLY A 11 6.08 10.61 -14.60
N LYS A 12 6.99 9.90 -13.92
CA LYS A 12 6.87 8.47 -13.67
C LYS A 12 5.65 8.15 -12.79
N ILE A 13 5.41 8.94 -11.75
CA ILE A 13 4.24 8.78 -10.87
C ILE A 13 2.92 8.95 -11.63
N ALA A 14 2.84 9.97 -12.49
CA ALA A 14 1.65 10.21 -13.30
C ALA A 14 1.38 9.06 -14.27
N ASN A 15 2.42 8.48 -14.88
CA ASN A 15 2.30 7.31 -15.74
C ASN A 15 1.91 6.05 -14.96
N ASP A 16 2.53 5.82 -13.80
CA ASP A 16 2.15 4.71 -12.91
C ASP A 16 0.68 4.82 -12.46
N TRP A 17 0.14 6.03 -12.27
CA TRP A 17 -1.27 6.23 -11.91
C TRP A 17 -2.24 5.91 -13.06
N LYS A 18 -1.90 6.30 -14.30
CA LYS A 18 -2.73 6.03 -15.49
C LYS A 18 -3.01 4.54 -15.69
N GLU A 19 -2.07 3.68 -15.29
CA GLU A 19 -2.24 2.23 -15.34
C GLU A 19 -3.35 1.71 -14.44
N PHE A 20 -3.73 2.44 -13.39
CA PHE A 20 -4.75 2.02 -12.43
C PHE A 20 -6.01 2.86 -12.44
N SER A 21 -5.98 4.05 -13.05
CA SER A 21 -7.08 5.03 -12.98
C SER A 21 -8.40 4.56 -13.59
N HIS A 22 -8.38 3.48 -14.38
CA HIS A 22 -9.58 2.86 -14.94
C HIS A 22 -10.31 1.92 -13.96
N LYS A 23 -9.68 1.55 -12.84
CA LYS A 23 -10.27 0.67 -11.83
C LYS A 23 -11.10 1.44 -10.80
N PRO A 24 -12.00 0.77 -10.05
CA PRO A 24 -12.65 1.39 -8.90
C PRO A 24 -11.64 2.03 -7.95
N ARG A 25 -11.95 3.24 -7.46
CA ARG A 25 -10.99 4.11 -6.72
C ARG A 25 -10.21 3.37 -5.64
N LYS A 26 -10.85 2.53 -4.83
CA LYS A 26 -10.19 1.79 -3.73
C LYS A 26 -9.15 0.80 -4.24
N GLU A 27 -9.45 0.10 -5.33
CA GLU A 27 -8.53 -0.84 -5.98
C GLU A 27 -7.40 -0.11 -6.67
N ALA A 28 -7.74 0.94 -7.43
CA ALA A 28 -6.76 1.77 -8.13
C ALA A 28 -5.69 2.32 -7.17
N VAL A 29 -6.15 2.89 -6.05
CA VAL A 29 -5.28 3.42 -4.99
C VAL A 29 -4.45 2.32 -4.36
N THR A 30 -5.01 1.14 -4.09
CA THR A 30 -4.27 0.02 -3.50
C THR A 30 -3.17 -0.47 -4.43
N SER A 31 -3.51 -0.76 -5.69
CA SER A 31 -2.56 -1.25 -6.69
C SER A 31 -1.45 -0.23 -6.93
N PHE A 32 -1.81 1.05 -7.09
CA PHE A 32 -0.83 2.12 -7.26
C PHE A 32 0.13 2.22 -6.08
N ARG A 33 -0.39 2.20 -4.84
CA ARG A 33 0.42 2.30 -3.62
C ARG A 33 1.32 1.09 -3.39
N LEU A 34 0.83 -0.12 -3.66
CA LEU A 34 1.61 -1.35 -3.55
C LEU A 34 2.71 -1.44 -4.61
N LYS A 35 2.41 -1.07 -5.88
CA LYS A 35 3.38 -1.09 -6.98
C LYS A 35 4.51 -0.10 -6.73
N THR A 36 4.16 1.11 -6.33
CA THR A 36 5.16 2.17 -6.17
C THR A 36 5.97 2.01 -4.88
N ARG A 37 5.53 1.21 -3.89
CA ARG A 37 6.11 1.16 -2.53
C ARG A 37 6.30 2.57 -1.93
N HIS A 38 5.57 3.57 -2.45
CA HIS A 38 5.84 4.99 -2.19
C HIS A 38 5.22 5.51 -0.90
N LEU A 39 4.53 4.66 -0.13
CA LEU A 39 3.80 5.06 1.08
C LEU A 39 4.63 5.92 2.03
N LYS A 40 5.92 5.59 2.20
CA LYS A 40 6.89 6.38 2.98
C LYS A 40 7.32 7.69 2.30
N LYS A 41 7.52 7.67 0.98
CA LYS A 41 7.93 8.84 0.19
C LYS A 41 6.87 9.92 0.07
N ILE A 42 5.58 9.54 0.07
CA ILE A 42 4.45 10.49 -0.01
C ILE A 42 3.86 10.85 1.37
N GLY A 43 4.51 10.45 2.47
CA GLY A 43 4.11 10.79 3.84
C GLY A 43 2.83 10.10 4.33
N ILE A 44 2.35 9.06 3.65
CA ILE A 44 1.15 8.31 4.04
C ILE A 44 1.46 7.25 5.10
N LEU A 45 2.65 6.65 5.06
CA LEU A 45 3.17 5.85 6.16
C LEU A 45 4.48 6.44 6.64
N THR A 46 4.65 6.57 7.95
CA THR A 46 5.92 6.98 8.56
C THR A 46 6.98 5.87 8.44
N ASN A 47 6.55 4.61 8.30
CA ASN A 47 7.40 3.43 8.22
C ASN A 47 7.01 2.52 7.04
N SER A 48 8.00 1.91 6.38
CA SER A 48 7.75 0.89 5.34
C SER A 48 7.26 -0.44 5.91
N LEU A 49 7.47 -0.68 7.21
CA LEU A 49 7.02 -1.88 7.91
C LEU A 49 5.48 -1.97 7.95
N CYS A 50 5.00 -3.21 7.90
CA CYS A 50 3.62 -3.56 8.14
C CYS A 50 3.19 -3.02 9.51
N PRO A 51 2.15 -2.17 9.57
CA PRO A 51 1.74 -1.59 10.84
C PRO A 51 1.17 -2.63 11.81
N ILE A 52 0.66 -3.76 11.30
CA ILE A 52 0.10 -4.85 12.12
C ILE A 52 1.21 -5.70 12.76
N CYS A 53 1.99 -6.43 11.96
CA CYS A 53 2.96 -7.39 12.51
C CYS A 53 4.36 -6.79 12.72
N LYS A 54 4.67 -5.64 12.11
CA LYS A 54 5.96 -4.93 12.20
C LYS A 54 7.20 -5.74 11.79
N THR A 55 7.04 -6.92 11.19
CA THR A 55 8.15 -7.82 10.84
C THR A 55 8.70 -7.61 9.43
N ASP A 56 7.87 -7.16 8.49
CA ASP A 56 8.26 -7.00 7.08
C ASP A 56 7.54 -5.81 6.45
N SER A 57 7.95 -5.40 5.26
CA SER A 57 7.38 -4.28 4.53
C SER A 57 5.96 -4.58 4.04
N MET A 58 5.08 -3.58 4.10
CA MET A 58 3.69 -3.73 3.65
C MET A 58 3.56 -3.75 2.12
N ASN A 59 3.94 -4.89 1.52
CA ASN A 59 3.88 -5.15 0.09
C ASN A 59 2.81 -6.23 -0.22
N ARG A 60 2.60 -6.52 -1.51
CA ARG A 60 1.55 -7.47 -1.95
C ARG A 60 1.77 -8.88 -1.39
N GLU A 61 3.01 -9.37 -1.41
CA GLU A 61 3.36 -10.71 -0.93
C GLU A 61 3.13 -10.81 0.56
N HIS A 62 3.60 -9.81 1.31
CA HIS A 62 3.42 -9.75 2.75
C HIS A 62 1.94 -9.73 3.16
N LEU A 63 1.08 -8.98 2.45
CA LEU A 63 -0.36 -8.96 2.77
C LEU A 63 -1.02 -10.35 2.71
N LEU A 64 -0.53 -11.24 1.84
CA LEU A 64 -1.06 -12.59 1.66
C LEU A 64 -0.57 -13.58 2.72
N VAL A 65 0.46 -13.23 3.50
CA VAL A 65 1.05 -14.12 4.52
C VAL A 65 1.18 -13.45 5.89
N CYS A 66 0.72 -12.20 6.03
CA CYS A 66 0.81 -11.45 7.27
C CYS A 66 0.00 -12.15 8.37
N PRO A 67 0.62 -12.56 9.49
CA PRO A 67 -0.07 -13.35 10.52
C PRO A 67 -1.17 -12.59 11.26
N GLY A 68 -1.18 -11.25 11.19
CA GLY A 68 -2.20 -10.42 11.82
C GLY A 68 -3.33 -9.98 10.90
N LEU A 69 -3.42 -10.53 9.69
CA LEU A 69 -4.52 -10.27 8.76
C LEU A 69 -5.44 -11.48 8.64
N ASP A 70 -6.64 -11.24 8.12
CA ASP A 70 -7.66 -12.28 7.99
C ASP A 70 -7.19 -13.39 7.01
N PRO A 71 -7.01 -14.64 7.50
CA PRO A 71 -6.52 -15.75 6.69
C PRO A 71 -7.51 -16.16 5.59
N ILE A 72 -8.81 -15.91 5.74
CA ILE A 72 -9.82 -16.18 4.71
C ILE A 72 -9.63 -15.22 3.53
N LEU A 73 -9.41 -13.93 3.82
CA LEU A 73 -9.14 -12.93 2.79
C LEU A 73 -7.79 -13.18 2.10
N GLN A 74 -6.79 -13.68 2.83
CA GLN A 74 -5.50 -14.10 2.27
C GLN A 74 -5.66 -15.26 1.30
N LEU A 75 -6.38 -16.31 1.69
CA LEU A 75 -6.63 -17.47 0.83
C LEU A 75 -7.37 -17.09 -0.46
N ARG A 76 -8.32 -16.14 -0.36
CA ARG A 76 -9.06 -15.61 -1.51
C ARG A 76 -8.25 -14.65 -2.38
N GLY A 77 -7.06 -14.24 -1.95
CA GLY A 77 -6.23 -13.26 -2.68
C GLY A 77 -6.82 -11.84 -2.69
N GLU A 78 -7.63 -11.49 -1.68
CA GLU A 78 -8.36 -10.21 -1.55
C GLU A 78 -7.43 -9.06 -1.10
N VAL A 79 -6.36 -8.83 -1.88
CA VAL A 79 -5.28 -7.87 -1.55
C VAL A 79 -5.80 -6.46 -1.27
N CYS A 80 -6.84 -6.02 -1.99
CA CYS A 80 -7.46 -4.71 -1.76
C CYS A 80 -8.04 -4.60 -0.34
N GLN A 81 -8.80 -5.61 0.07
CA GLN A 81 -9.42 -5.63 1.40
C GLN A 81 -8.34 -5.72 2.48
N LEU A 82 -7.39 -6.65 2.33
CA LEU A 82 -6.24 -6.83 3.23
C LEU A 82 -5.43 -5.54 3.43
N TYR A 83 -5.12 -4.85 2.33
CA TYR A 83 -4.40 -3.57 2.36
C TYR A 83 -5.15 -2.52 3.19
N TRP A 84 -6.45 -2.35 2.95
CA TRP A 84 -7.23 -1.36 3.66
C TRP A 84 -7.52 -1.74 5.12
N THR A 85 -7.61 -3.03 5.44
CA THR A 85 -7.67 -3.52 6.83
C THR A 85 -6.40 -3.14 7.56
N CYS A 86 -5.24 -3.42 6.95
CA CYS A 86 -3.93 -3.06 7.49
C CYS A 86 -3.75 -1.53 7.66
N ALA A 87 -4.22 -0.75 6.68
CA ALA A 87 -4.11 0.70 6.71
C ALA A 87 -5.06 1.39 7.71
N ARG A 88 -6.23 0.81 8.01
CA ARG A 88 -7.21 1.39 8.94
C ARG A 88 -7.02 0.97 10.39
N ASN A 89 -6.40 -0.18 10.63
CA ASN A 89 -6.12 -0.70 11.98
C ASN A 89 -4.61 -0.89 12.20
N PRO A 90 -3.83 0.20 12.31
CA PRO A 90 -2.40 0.09 12.60
C PRO A 90 -2.07 -0.40 14.02
N MET A 91 -3.07 -0.59 14.89
CA MET A 91 -3.13 -1.39 16.13
C MET A 91 -4.30 -0.86 16.97
N SER A 92 -5.16 -1.75 17.46
CA SER A 92 -5.69 -1.64 18.83
C SER A 92 -4.72 -2.34 19.75
#